data_AF-B3NHQ3-F1
#
_entry.id   AF-B3NHQ3-F1
#
_cell.length_a   1.000
_cell.length_b   1.000
_cell.length_c   1.000
_cell.angle_alpha   90.00
_cell.angle_beta   90.00
_cell.angle_gamma   90.00
#
_symmetry.space_group_name_H-M   'P 1'
#
loop_
_entity.id
_entity.type
_entity.pdbx_description
1 polymer ?
#
loop_
_entity_poly.entity_id
_entity_poly.type
_entity_poly.pdbx_seq_one_letter_code
_entity_poly.pdbx_strand_id
1 'polypeptide(L)'
;MLDPIIVHPWAIRENLGNNSIKITAVVETNQNETMIESYRYLGETFVRTGPLQKFLPSTEESINCENLRSSTRYCLPSISHHRGKPVNCSGRLLFSESFGDGENPLHNWKHVVQSQLLEPHYEGVAFVNRRANSYVENNMLHLKVTKANYGSKNPFYLENCTYTKRDSNQRCGEKKYRLPFRKFMPPYDSAKLTSHEAFKYCRIDIEAKMPIGDFLFPGNLQLSDCTT
;
A
#
# COMPACT_ATOMS: atom_id res chain seq x y z
N MET A 1 -23.18 -22.90 24.74
CA MET A 1 -23.25 -21.47 25.11
C MET A 1 -21.81 -20.98 25.08
N LEU A 2 -21.38 -20.41 23.96
CA LEU A 2 -19.98 -20.02 23.74
C LEU A 2 -19.78 -18.60 24.28
N ASP A 3 -18.76 -18.45 25.13
CA ASP A 3 -18.38 -17.22 25.79
C ASP A 3 -18.04 -16.13 24.75
N PRO A 4 -18.66 -14.93 24.78
CA PRO A 4 -18.49 -13.92 23.73
C PRO A 4 -17.14 -13.17 23.79
N ILE A 5 -16.15 -13.68 24.52
CA ILE A 5 -14.88 -13.01 24.81
C ILE A 5 -13.68 -13.84 24.29
N ILE A 6 -13.77 -14.38 23.08
CA ILE A 6 -12.58 -14.76 22.31
C ILE A 6 -12.51 -13.81 21.12
N VAL A 7 -12.01 -12.60 21.39
CA VAL A 7 -11.79 -11.57 20.38
C VAL A 7 -10.39 -11.78 19.81
N HIS A 8 -10.32 -12.00 18.50
CA HIS A 8 -9.08 -12.22 17.76
C HIS A 8 -8.14 -11.01 17.89
N PRO A 9 -6.82 -11.19 18.12
CA PRO A 9 -5.85 -10.10 18.32
C PRO A 9 -5.68 -9.14 17.13
N TRP A 10 -6.26 -9.44 15.96
CA TRP A 10 -6.12 -8.65 14.73
C TRP A 10 -7.42 -7.95 14.28
N ALA A 11 -8.44 -7.93 15.14
CA ALA A 11 -9.66 -7.18 14.85
C ALA A 11 -9.40 -5.68 15.01
N ILE A 12 -9.18 -4.97 13.89
CA ILE A 12 -9.28 -3.51 13.87
C ILE A 12 -10.75 -3.15 14.14
N ARG A 13 -11.04 -2.63 15.34
CA ARG A 13 -12.36 -2.08 15.66
C ARG A 13 -12.38 -0.60 15.29
N GLU A 14 -12.96 -0.28 14.14
CA GLU A 14 -13.46 1.06 13.87
C GLU A 14 -14.76 1.27 14.66
N ASN A 15 -14.65 1.74 15.90
CA ASN A 15 -15.80 2.25 16.62
C ASN A 15 -15.96 3.73 16.28
N LEU A 16 -16.79 4.04 15.29
CA LEU A 16 -17.24 5.40 14.96
C LEU A 16 -18.27 5.92 15.99
N GLY A 17 -17.94 5.82 17.27
CA GLY A 17 -18.69 6.44 18.36
C GLY A 17 -17.90 7.64 18.91
N ASN A 18 -18.51 8.83 18.88
CA ASN A 18 -18.02 10.09 19.46
C ASN A 18 -16.78 10.74 18.84
N ASN A 19 -16.72 10.92 17.50
CA ASN A 19 -15.69 11.72 16.81
C ASN A 19 -14.22 11.36 17.14
N SER A 20 -13.95 10.14 17.61
CA SER A 20 -12.61 9.71 17.98
C SER A 20 -12.21 8.46 17.20
N ILE A 21 -11.02 8.49 16.59
CA ILE A 21 -10.46 7.34 15.87
C ILE A 21 -9.69 6.50 16.87
N LYS A 22 -10.02 5.21 17.00
CA LYS A 22 -9.20 4.26 17.75
C LYS A 22 -8.28 3.51 16.78
N ILE A 23 -6.98 3.64 16.97
CA ILE A 23 -5.95 2.90 16.22
C ILE A 23 -5.39 1.82 17.14
N THR A 24 -5.39 0.58 16.70
CA THR A 24 -4.72 -0.52 17.41
C THR A 24 -3.57 -1.03 16.54
N ALA A 25 -2.34 -0.86 17.03
CA ALA A 25 -1.13 -1.36 16.40
C ALA A 25 -0.77 -2.72 17.02
N VAL A 26 -0.44 -3.67 16.15
CA VAL A 26 0.08 -5.00 16.53
C VAL A 26 1.48 -5.08 15.94
N VAL A 27 2.49 -5.23 16.79
CA VAL A 27 3.90 -5.27 16.39
C VAL A 27 4.49 -6.60 16.83
N GLU A 28 5.11 -7.32 15.91
CA GLU A 28 5.91 -8.50 16.23
C GLU A 28 7.37 -8.06 16.40
N THR A 29 7.99 -8.45 17.52
CA THR A 29 9.37 -8.10 17.84
C THR A 29 10.35 -9.18 17.36
N ASN A 30 11.64 -8.87 17.35
CA ASN A 30 12.71 -9.83 17.05
C ASN A 30 12.79 -11.01 18.03
N GLN A 31 12.00 -10.98 19.12
CA GLN A 31 11.89 -12.03 20.11
C GLN A 31 10.61 -12.86 19.93
N ASN A 32 9.92 -12.72 18.79
CA ASN A 32 8.58 -13.28 18.52
C ASN A 32 7.54 -12.88 19.59
N GLU A 33 7.72 -11.71 20.21
CA GLU A 33 6.71 -11.15 21.10
C GLU A 33 5.71 -10.35 20.27
N THR A 34 4.41 -10.54 20.51
CA THR A 34 3.38 -9.67 19.92
C THR A 34 3.03 -8.58 20.92
N MET A 35 3.26 -7.32 20.55
CA MET A 35 2.89 -6.15 21.33
C MET A 35 1.65 -5.50 20.73
N ILE A 36 0.59 -5.33 21.53
CA ILE A 36 -0.62 -4.62 21.12
C ILE A 36 -0.71 -3.30 21.87
N GLU A 37 -0.82 -2.21 21.12
CA GLU A 37 -1.02 -0.87 21.65
C GLU A 37 -2.22 -0.20 21.00
N SER A 38 -3.04 0.47 21.80
CA SER A 38 -4.23 1.17 21.32
C SER A 38 -4.15 2.66 21.62
N TYR A 39 -4.34 3.48 20.60
CA TYR A 39 -4.39 4.93 20.68
C TYR A 39 -5.78 5.43 20.31
N ARG A 40 -6.20 6.53 20.92
CA ARG A 40 -7.38 7.29 20.54
C ARG A 40 -6.95 8.68 20.10
N TYR A 41 -7.35 9.04 18.89
CA TYR A 41 -7.19 10.39 18.37
C TYR A 41 -8.37 11.26 18.80
N LEU A 42 -8.07 12.40 19.43
CA LEU A 42 -9.07 13.35 19.94
C LEU A 42 -9.09 14.67 19.14
N GLY A 43 -8.60 14.68 17.90
CA GLY A 43 -8.60 15.87 17.03
C GLY A 43 -7.30 16.66 17.03
N GLU A 44 -6.50 16.61 18.11
CA GLU A 44 -5.19 17.28 18.21
C GLU A 44 -4.09 16.38 18.79
N THR A 45 -4.46 15.33 19.54
CA THR A 45 -3.51 14.45 20.24
C THR A 45 -3.94 13.00 20.19
N PHE A 46 -2.95 12.11 20.25
CA PHE A 46 -3.15 10.68 20.45
C PHE A 46 -3.01 10.36 21.94
N VAL A 47 -4.05 9.80 22.53
CA VAL A 47 -4.05 9.32 23.91
C VAL A 47 -4.01 7.80 23.90
N ARG A 48 -3.05 7.22 24.62
CA ARG A 48 -2.99 5.78 24.82
C ARG A 48 -4.22 5.30 25.61
N THR A 49 -4.94 4.31 25.09
CA THR A 49 -6.22 3.85 25.65
C THR A 49 -6.15 2.55 26.42
N GLY A 50 -4.97 2.14 26.88
CA GLY A 50 -4.81 0.97 27.72
C GLY A 50 -3.35 0.67 28.08
N PRO A 51 -3.12 -0.30 28.97
CA PRO A 51 -1.79 -0.83 29.22
C PRO A 51 -1.25 -1.53 27.97
N LEU A 52 0.08 -1.60 27.87
CA LEU A 52 0.76 -2.37 26.85
C LEU A 52 0.35 -3.84 27.04
N GLN A 53 -0.21 -4.47 26.03
CA GLN A 53 -0.40 -5.92 26.07
C GLN A 53 0.78 -6.59 25.37
N LYS A 54 1.55 -7.35 26.14
CA LYS A 54 2.60 -8.23 25.61
C LYS A 54 2.08 -9.66 25.62
N PHE A 55 2.09 -10.29 24.46
CA PHE A 55 1.81 -11.72 24.34
C PHE A 55 3.13 -12.43 24.04
N LEU A 56 3.50 -13.32 24.95
CA LEU A 56 4.51 -14.34 24.68
C LEU A 56 3.84 -15.44 23.84
N PRO A 57 4.58 -16.10 22.93
CA PRO A 57 4.03 -17.19 22.14
C PRO A 57 3.48 -18.26 23.09
N SER A 58 2.16 -18.51 23.02
CA SER A 58 1.51 -19.53 23.85
C SER A 58 1.97 -20.92 23.43
N THR A 59 2.25 -21.79 24.40
CA THR A 59 2.48 -23.23 24.20
C THR A 59 1.21 -24.03 23.96
N GLU A 60 0.02 -23.42 24.10
CA GLU A 60 -1.23 -24.03 23.66
C GLU A 60 -1.27 -24.09 22.14
N GLU A 61 -1.65 -25.25 21.59
CA GLU A 61 -1.88 -25.45 20.16
C GLU A 61 -2.75 -24.32 19.64
N SER A 62 -2.08 -23.35 19.01
CA SER A 62 -2.76 -22.23 18.39
C SER A 62 -3.77 -22.84 17.43
N ILE A 63 -5.05 -22.57 17.64
CA ILE A 63 -6.05 -22.79 16.60
C ILE A 63 -5.44 -22.15 15.36
N ASN A 64 -5.03 -22.98 14.41
CA ASN A 64 -4.30 -22.52 13.26
C ASN A 64 -5.30 -21.70 12.44
N CYS A 65 -5.21 -20.38 12.62
CA CYS A 65 -6.15 -19.44 12.04
C CYS A 65 -6.11 -19.53 10.51
N GLU A 66 -4.96 -19.92 9.93
CA GLU A 66 -4.83 -20.21 8.51
C GLU A 66 -5.58 -21.48 8.10
N ASN A 67 -5.63 -22.50 8.95
CA ASN A 67 -6.45 -23.70 8.71
C ASN A 67 -7.96 -23.40 8.81
N LEU A 68 -8.39 -22.52 9.72
CA LEU A 68 -9.79 -22.08 9.79
C LEU A 68 -10.18 -21.18 8.61
N ARG A 69 -9.28 -20.29 8.18
CA ARG A 69 -9.47 -19.40 7.02
C ARG A 69 -9.51 -20.15 5.69
N SER A 70 -8.70 -21.20 5.56
CA SER A 70 -8.68 -22.07 4.38
C SER A 70 -9.82 -23.10 4.37
N SER A 71 -10.42 -23.40 5.52
CA SER A 71 -11.53 -24.35 5.61
C SER A 71 -12.79 -23.81 4.94
N THR A 72 -13.21 -24.46 3.86
CA THR A 72 -14.46 -24.14 3.14
C THR A 72 -15.73 -24.59 3.86
N ARG A 73 -15.61 -25.36 4.96
CA ARG A 73 -16.75 -25.92 5.70
C ARG A 73 -17.55 -24.89 6.50
N TYR A 74 -16.93 -23.80 6.94
CA TYR A 74 -17.58 -22.80 7.76
C TYR A 74 -17.51 -21.44 7.06
N CYS A 75 -18.67 -20.83 6.81
CA CYS A 75 -18.77 -19.52 6.17
C CYS A 75 -19.20 -18.50 7.22
N LEU A 76 -18.26 -17.67 7.66
CA LEU A 76 -18.58 -16.47 8.40
C LEU A 76 -19.00 -15.39 7.41
N PRO A 77 -20.21 -14.81 7.50
CA PRO A 77 -20.63 -13.74 6.60
C PRO A 77 -19.62 -12.60 6.53
N SER A 78 -19.38 -12.06 5.33
CA SER A 78 -18.51 -10.91 5.14
C SER A 78 -19.25 -9.74 4.47
N ILE A 79 -18.83 -8.53 4.82
CA ILE A 79 -19.24 -7.27 4.16
C ILE A 79 -18.28 -6.87 3.04
N SER A 80 -17.20 -7.64 2.83
CA SER A 80 -16.16 -7.32 1.85
C SER A 80 -16.69 -7.31 0.43
N HIS A 81 -16.08 -6.48 -0.42
CA HIS A 81 -16.33 -6.49 -1.86
C HIS A 81 -15.03 -6.67 -2.63
N HIS A 82 -15.09 -7.42 -3.71
CA HIS A 82 -14.00 -7.62 -4.66
C HIS A 82 -14.49 -7.25 -6.06
N ARG A 83 -13.84 -6.27 -6.69
CA ARG A 83 -14.26 -5.70 -8.00
C ARG A 83 -15.75 -5.31 -8.02
N GLY A 84 -16.23 -4.74 -6.90
CA GLY A 84 -17.63 -4.32 -6.72
C GLY A 84 -18.62 -5.44 -6.44
N LYS A 85 -18.20 -6.71 -6.39
CA LYS A 85 -19.07 -7.85 -6.07
C LYS A 85 -18.95 -8.23 -4.59
N PRO A 86 -20.05 -8.57 -3.90
CA PRO A 86 -19.99 -8.99 -2.51
C PRO A 86 -19.24 -10.32 -2.37
N VAL A 87 -18.45 -10.43 -1.29
CA VAL A 87 -17.75 -11.65 -0.90
C VAL A 87 -18.51 -12.27 0.26
N ASN A 88 -19.11 -13.44 0.06
CA ASN A 88 -20.05 -14.00 1.04
C ASN A 88 -19.39 -14.55 2.30
N CYS A 89 -18.15 -15.04 2.21
CA CYS A 89 -17.47 -15.67 3.35
C CYS A 89 -16.15 -14.95 3.67
N SER A 90 -15.99 -14.57 4.92
CA SER A 90 -14.77 -13.99 5.50
C SER A 90 -13.62 -15.00 5.51
N GLY A 91 -12.40 -14.49 5.56
CA GLY A 91 -11.17 -15.30 5.62
C GLY A 91 -10.72 -15.89 4.29
N ARG A 92 -11.51 -15.76 3.22
CA ARG A 92 -11.13 -16.24 1.88
C ARG A 92 -10.05 -15.35 1.27
N LEU A 93 -9.03 -16.00 0.72
CA LEU A 93 -8.04 -15.34 -0.12
C LEU A 93 -8.71 -14.85 -1.41
N LEU A 94 -8.64 -13.54 -1.65
CA LEU A 94 -9.22 -12.89 -2.85
C LEU A 94 -8.18 -12.63 -3.93
N PHE A 95 -6.95 -12.35 -3.51
CA PHE A 95 -5.82 -12.04 -4.37
C PHE A 95 -4.52 -12.32 -3.60
N SER A 96 -3.53 -12.84 -4.31
CA SER A 96 -2.17 -13.01 -3.81
C SER A 96 -1.21 -12.76 -4.96
N GLU A 97 -0.09 -12.13 -4.65
CA GLU A 97 1.01 -11.92 -5.58
C GLU A 97 2.30 -12.28 -4.84
N SER A 98 3.10 -13.13 -5.48
CA SER A 98 4.41 -13.54 -4.96
C SER A 98 5.54 -13.17 -5.90
N PHE A 99 5.25 -12.40 -6.97
CA PHE A 99 6.21 -11.84 -7.91
C PHE A 99 7.20 -12.89 -8.43
N GLY A 100 6.72 -13.98 -9.02
CA GLY A 100 7.60 -15.01 -9.58
C GLY A 100 8.39 -14.54 -10.81
N ASP A 101 9.56 -15.10 -11.06
CA ASP A 101 10.48 -14.74 -12.18
C ASP A 101 9.98 -15.16 -13.60
N GLY A 102 8.66 -15.22 -13.81
CA GLY A 102 8.06 -15.57 -15.12
C GLY A 102 8.20 -14.46 -16.18
N GLU A 103 7.72 -14.73 -17.40
CA GLU A 103 7.85 -13.78 -18.54
C GLU A 103 7.10 -12.45 -18.31
N ASN A 104 6.03 -12.45 -17.50
CA ASN A 104 5.26 -11.25 -17.17
C ASN A 104 4.95 -11.18 -15.66
N PRO A 105 5.94 -10.84 -14.84
CA PRO A 105 5.84 -10.92 -13.38
C PRO A 105 4.97 -9.79 -12.80
N LEU A 106 4.57 -8.81 -13.62
CA LEU A 106 3.74 -7.67 -13.23
C LEU A 106 2.37 -7.67 -13.92
N HIS A 107 1.88 -8.81 -14.42
CA HIS A 107 0.60 -8.90 -15.15
C HIS A 107 -0.63 -8.41 -14.35
N ASN A 108 -0.58 -8.44 -13.01
CA ASN A 108 -1.63 -7.93 -12.13
C ASN A 108 -1.52 -6.43 -11.80
N TRP A 109 -0.51 -5.76 -12.36
CA TRP A 109 -0.13 -4.40 -12.00
C TRP A 109 -0.01 -3.50 -13.23
N LYS A 110 -0.45 -2.27 -13.06
CA LYS A 110 -0.30 -1.20 -14.04
C LYS A 110 0.65 -0.14 -13.52
N HIS A 111 1.61 0.26 -14.34
CA HIS A 111 2.44 1.42 -14.06
C HIS A 111 1.66 2.71 -14.15
N VAL A 112 1.87 3.58 -13.17
CA VAL A 112 1.50 4.98 -13.22
C VAL A 112 2.71 5.74 -13.75
N VAL A 113 2.54 6.43 -14.88
CA VAL A 113 3.62 7.17 -15.54
C VAL A 113 3.26 8.66 -15.55
N GLN A 114 3.86 9.43 -14.64
CA GLN A 114 3.65 10.87 -14.49
C GLN A 114 4.64 11.46 -13.48
N SER A 115 4.89 12.76 -13.57
CA SER A 115 5.54 13.56 -12.51
C SER A 115 4.59 13.85 -11.37
N GLN A 116 5.12 13.82 -10.14
CA GLN A 116 4.44 14.18 -8.90
C GLN A 116 4.96 15.50 -8.30
N LEU A 117 5.76 16.24 -9.08
CA LEU A 117 6.38 17.51 -8.69
C LEU A 117 5.38 18.64 -8.40
N LEU A 118 4.16 18.55 -8.93
CA LEU A 118 3.14 19.58 -8.84
C LEU A 118 2.09 19.25 -7.77
N GLU A 119 1.30 20.27 -7.41
CA GLU A 119 0.16 20.16 -6.50
C GLU A 119 -0.71 18.94 -6.77
N PRO A 120 -1.18 18.24 -5.73
CA PRO A 120 -1.05 18.60 -4.31
C PRO A 120 0.21 18.06 -3.62
N HIS A 121 1.05 17.30 -4.32
CA HIS A 121 2.03 16.42 -3.67
C HIS A 121 3.40 17.07 -3.48
N TYR A 122 3.87 17.85 -4.46
CA TYR A 122 5.19 18.49 -4.42
C TYR A 122 6.36 17.51 -4.20
N GLU A 123 6.25 16.31 -4.77
CA GLU A 123 7.29 15.28 -4.64
C GLU A 123 8.28 15.39 -5.81
N GLY A 124 9.58 15.41 -5.51
CA GLY A 124 10.67 15.56 -6.49
C GLY A 124 10.89 14.36 -7.42
N VAL A 125 9.83 13.69 -7.88
CA VAL A 125 9.88 12.40 -8.57
C VAL A 125 8.99 12.37 -9.82
N ALA A 126 9.47 11.72 -10.88
CA ALA A 126 8.62 11.16 -11.93
C ALA A 126 8.52 9.65 -11.77
N PHE A 127 7.30 9.13 -11.82
CA PHE A 127 7.10 7.69 -11.98
C PHE A 127 7.22 7.32 -13.44
N VAL A 128 7.99 6.26 -13.68
CA VAL A 128 8.31 5.75 -15.02
C VAL A 128 8.10 4.24 -15.08
N ASN A 129 7.87 3.75 -16.29
CA ASN A 129 7.88 2.31 -16.58
C ASN A 129 9.23 1.95 -17.22
N ARG A 130 10.26 1.78 -16.39
CA ARG A 130 11.61 1.38 -16.82
C ARG A 130 12.13 0.28 -15.90
N ARG A 131 12.84 -0.70 -16.47
CA ARG A 131 13.48 -1.78 -15.68
C ARG A 131 14.47 -1.26 -14.63
N ALA A 132 15.02 -0.05 -14.82
CA ALA A 132 15.89 0.60 -13.83
C ALA A 132 15.15 1.03 -12.55
N ASN A 133 13.82 1.16 -12.60
CA ASN A 133 12.99 1.69 -11.52
C ASN A 133 11.98 0.68 -10.97
N SER A 134 11.55 -0.29 -11.78
CA SER A 134 10.72 -1.41 -11.32
C SER A 134 11.12 -2.69 -12.03
N TYR A 135 11.41 -3.73 -11.26
CA TYR A 135 11.72 -5.05 -11.78
C TYR A 135 11.41 -6.11 -10.73
N VAL A 136 11.28 -7.35 -11.17
CA VAL A 136 11.17 -8.51 -10.30
C VAL A 136 12.47 -9.28 -10.39
N GLU A 137 13.01 -9.63 -9.24
CA GLU A 137 14.25 -10.40 -9.11
C GLU A 137 14.24 -11.11 -7.76
N ASN A 138 14.58 -12.40 -7.76
CA ASN A 138 14.59 -13.27 -6.57
C ASN A 138 13.21 -13.33 -5.89
N ASN A 139 12.14 -13.48 -6.69
CA ASN A 139 10.75 -13.50 -6.23
C ASN A 139 10.31 -12.26 -5.43
N MET A 140 10.94 -11.11 -5.68
CA MET A 140 10.62 -9.86 -5.02
C MET A 140 10.44 -8.75 -6.04
N LEU A 141 9.43 -7.91 -5.83
CA LEU A 141 9.30 -6.64 -6.53
C LEU A 141 10.29 -5.63 -5.96
N HIS A 142 11.16 -5.12 -6.82
CA HIS A 142 12.07 -4.03 -6.53
C HIS A 142 11.52 -2.74 -7.12
N LEU A 143 11.32 -1.73 -6.26
CA LEU A 143 11.03 -0.36 -6.65
C LEU A 143 12.23 0.52 -6.30
N LYS A 144 12.82 1.15 -7.31
CA LYS A 144 14.11 1.85 -7.18
C LYS A 144 14.02 3.29 -7.64
N VAL A 145 14.55 4.18 -6.79
CA VAL A 145 14.77 5.58 -7.11
C VAL A 145 16.11 5.72 -7.86
N THR A 146 16.11 6.48 -8.95
CA THR A 146 17.30 6.80 -9.74
C THR A 146 17.36 8.29 -10.00
N LYS A 147 18.56 8.86 -10.11
CA LYS A 147 18.74 10.26 -10.51
C LYS A 147 18.23 10.45 -11.95
N ALA A 148 17.36 11.43 -12.14
CA ALA A 148 16.90 11.80 -13.48
C ALA A 148 17.97 12.58 -14.24
N ASN A 149 17.96 12.46 -15.57
CA ASN A 149 18.91 13.16 -16.45
C ASN A 149 18.17 14.06 -17.45
N TYR A 150 17.22 14.86 -16.95
CA TYR A 150 16.48 15.82 -17.77
C TYR A 150 17.29 17.10 -17.99
N GLY A 151 17.24 17.63 -19.21
CA GLY A 151 17.98 18.83 -19.61
C GLY A 151 17.76 19.22 -21.07
N SER A 152 18.62 20.08 -21.60
CA SER A 152 18.52 20.55 -22.99
C SER A 152 18.70 19.43 -24.02
N LYS A 153 19.60 18.48 -23.75
CA LYS A 153 19.86 17.30 -24.60
C LYS A 153 18.85 16.18 -24.40
N ASN A 154 18.24 16.11 -23.22
CA ASN A 154 17.28 15.08 -22.81
C ASN A 154 16.03 15.77 -22.24
N PRO A 155 15.12 16.27 -23.09
CA PRO A 155 13.92 16.94 -22.63
C PRO A 155 13.13 16.05 -21.66
N PHE A 156 12.54 16.64 -20.62
CA PHE A 156 11.59 15.92 -19.78
C PHE A 156 10.39 15.54 -20.62
N TYR A 157 10.26 14.25 -20.92
CA TYR A 157 9.15 13.66 -21.65
C TYR A 157 8.97 12.21 -21.20
N LEU A 158 7.78 11.89 -20.74
CA LEU A 158 7.39 10.56 -20.31
C LEU A 158 6.58 9.89 -21.41
N GLU A 159 7.18 8.89 -22.05
CA GLU A 159 6.49 8.05 -23.02
C GLU A 159 5.37 7.25 -22.33
N ASN A 160 4.21 7.13 -22.99
CA ASN A 160 3.03 6.45 -22.44
C ASN A 160 2.56 7.01 -21.08
N CYS A 161 2.67 8.33 -20.89
CA CYS A 161 2.18 9.00 -19.69
C CYS A 161 0.71 8.66 -19.41
N THR A 162 0.41 8.28 -18.18
CA THR A 162 -0.94 7.86 -17.77
C THR A 162 -1.82 9.02 -17.31
N TYR A 163 -1.26 10.23 -17.19
CA TYR A 163 -2.00 11.41 -16.75
C TYR A 163 -2.72 12.09 -17.92
N THR A 164 -4.03 12.21 -17.82
CA THR A 164 -4.90 12.64 -18.93
C THR A 164 -5.57 14.00 -18.72
N LYS A 165 -5.27 14.71 -17.63
CA LYS A 165 -5.87 16.04 -17.38
C LYS A 165 -5.21 17.13 -18.24
N ARG A 166 -5.81 18.33 -18.23
CA ARG A 166 -5.45 19.47 -19.09
C ARG A 166 -4.00 19.93 -18.93
N ASP A 167 -3.42 19.77 -17.74
CA ASP A 167 -2.03 20.12 -17.37
C ASP A 167 -1.02 18.99 -17.65
N SER A 168 -1.38 18.03 -18.53
CA SER A 168 -0.51 16.89 -18.86
C SER A 168 0.87 17.27 -19.36
N ASN A 169 1.05 18.39 -20.06
CA ASN A 169 2.38 18.85 -20.45
C ASN A 169 3.32 19.13 -19.26
N GLN A 170 2.78 19.50 -18.10
CA GLN A 170 3.58 19.75 -16.90
C GLN A 170 3.91 18.46 -16.14
N ARG A 171 3.04 17.45 -16.20
CA ARG A 171 3.25 16.15 -15.53
C ARG A 171 3.89 15.08 -16.41
N CYS A 172 3.69 15.15 -17.71
CA CYS A 172 4.22 14.22 -18.71
C CYS A 172 5.42 14.81 -19.46
N GLY A 173 5.61 16.12 -19.38
CA GLY A 173 6.67 16.81 -20.10
C GLY A 173 6.37 17.01 -21.59
N GLU A 174 7.37 17.50 -22.32
CA GLU A 174 7.30 17.78 -23.75
C GLU A 174 8.53 17.22 -24.49
N LYS A 175 8.33 16.66 -25.68
CA LYS A 175 9.42 16.10 -26.52
C LYS A 175 10.49 17.13 -26.90
N LYS A 176 10.14 18.42 -26.94
CA LYS A 176 11.07 19.50 -27.27
C LYS A 176 11.46 20.24 -25.99
N TYR A 177 12.76 20.50 -25.84
CA TYR A 177 13.24 21.31 -24.74
C TYR A 177 12.71 22.74 -24.81
N ARG A 178 12.19 23.24 -23.69
CA ARG A 178 11.79 24.64 -23.52
C ARG A 178 12.27 25.14 -22.16
N LEU A 179 13.00 26.25 -22.14
CA LEU A 179 13.53 26.85 -20.90
C LEU A 179 12.46 27.03 -19.80
N PRO A 180 11.23 27.50 -20.08
CA PRO A 180 10.20 27.64 -19.05
C PRO A 180 9.74 26.32 -18.41
N PHE A 181 9.95 25.18 -19.07
CA PHE A 181 9.57 23.86 -18.58
C PHE A 181 10.60 23.24 -17.64
N ARG A 182 11.78 23.86 -17.48
CA ARG A 182 12.81 23.38 -16.56
C ARG A 182 12.30 23.24 -15.12
N LYS A 183 11.39 24.11 -14.69
CA LYS A 183 10.76 24.07 -13.36
C LYS A 183 9.86 22.84 -13.13
N PHE A 184 9.47 22.15 -14.19
CA PHE A 184 8.64 20.95 -14.13
C PHE A 184 9.45 19.64 -14.24
N MET A 185 10.79 19.74 -14.29
CA MET A 185 11.67 18.58 -14.40
C MET A 185 11.97 18.03 -13.01
N PRO A 186 11.49 16.82 -12.65
CA PRO A 186 11.80 16.23 -11.37
C PRO A 186 13.28 15.77 -11.33
N PRO A 187 13.95 15.89 -10.18
CA PRO A 187 15.35 15.46 -10.01
C PRO A 187 15.54 13.94 -9.97
N TYR A 188 14.47 13.19 -9.69
CA TYR A 188 14.51 11.72 -9.57
C TYR A 188 13.44 11.05 -10.41
N ASP A 189 13.75 9.84 -10.85
CA ASP A 189 12.79 8.88 -11.41
C ASP A 189 12.57 7.74 -10.40
N SER A 190 11.35 7.23 -10.32
CA SER A 190 10.99 6.05 -9.52
C SER A 190 9.88 5.27 -10.22
N ALA A 191 9.27 4.30 -9.56
CA ALA A 191 8.13 3.56 -10.07
C ALA A 191 6.94 3.61 -9.12
N LYS A 192 5.74 3.66 -9.69
CA LYS A 192 4.47 3.52 -8.97
C LYS A 192 3.61 2.51 -9.72
N LEU A 193 3.08 1.55 -8.98
CA LEU A 193 2.21 0.50 -9.48
C LEU A 193 0.82 0.62 -8.86
N THR A 194 -0.19 0.30 -9.64
CA THR A 194 -1.58 0.17 -9.19
C THR A 194 -2.08 -1.21 -9.58
N SER A 195 -2.69 -1.95 -8.64
CA SER A 195 -3.26 -3.25 -8.93
C SER A 195 -4.45 -3.14 -9.89
N HIS A 196 -4.69 -4.17 -10.70
CA HIS A 196 -5.94 -4.36 -11.44
C HIS A 196 -7.10 -4.81 -10.55
N GLU A 197 -6.81 -5.13 -9.29
CA GLU A 197 -7.80 -5.51 -8.30
C GLU A 197 -8.32 -4.33 -7.50
N ALA A 198 -9.59 -4.41 -7.10
CA ALA A 198 -10.23 -3.44 -6.23
C ALA A 198 -10.89 -4.19 -5.06
N PHE A 199 -10.59 -3.76 -3.85
CA PHE A 199 -11.07 -4.37 -2.62
C PHE A 199 -11.77 -3.35 -1.75
N LYS A 200 -12.81 -3.77 -1.03
CA LYS A 200 -13.51 -2.97 -0.02
C LYS A 200 -13.70 -3.80 1.24
N TYR A 201 -13.39 -3.23 2.40
CA TYR A 201 -13.49 -3.91 3.71
C TYR A 201 -12.73 -5.25 3.75
N CYS A 202 -11.51 -5.27 3.22
CA CYS A 202 -10.66 -6.46 3.17
C CYS A 202 -9.43 -6.27 4.07
N ARG A 203 -8.84 -7.40 4.48
CA ARG A 203 -7.48 -7.43 5.03
C ARG A 203 -6.48 -7.49 3.87
N ILE A 204 -5.41 -6.70 3.97
CA ILE A 204 -4.30 -6.70 3.02
C ILE A 204 -3.03 -6.92 3.83
N ASP A 205 -2.30 -7.99 3.51
CA ASP A 205 -1.00 -8.30 4.08
C ASP A 205 0.06 -8.02 3.02
N ILE A 206 1.10 -7.25 3.38
CA ILE A 206 2.23 -6.91 2.50
C ILE A 206 3.52 -7.18 3.26
N GLU A 207 4.37 -8.03 2.71
CA GLU A 207 5.73 -8.25 3.21
C GLU A 207 6.72 -7.44 2.37
N ALA A 208 7.48 -6.55 3.01
CA ALA A 208 8.40 -5.66 2.31
C ALA A 208 9.63 -5.30 3.14
N LYS A 209 10.75 -5.06 2.44
CA LYS A 209 11.92 -4.38 3.00
C LYS A 209 11.86 -2.91 2.64
N MET A 210 11.93 -2.05 3.64
CA MET A 210 11.85 -0.60 3.44
C MET A 210 13.20 -0.06 2.97
N PRO A 211 13.22 0.91 2.04
CA PRO A 211 14.47 1.53 1.60
C PRO A 211 15.10 2.34 2.74
N ILE A 212 16.44 2.37 2.78
CA ILE A 212 17.21 3.16 3.73
C ILE A 212 17.80 4.36 2.98
N GLY A 213 17.50 5.58 3.45
CA GLY A 213 18.05 6.81 2.91
C GLY A 213 17.24 8.04 3.31
N ASP A 214 17.89 9.19 3.35
CA ASP A 214 17.23 10.46 3.63
C ASP A 214 16.25 10.82 2.50
N PHE A 215 15.09 11.38 2.88
CA PHE A 215 14.05 11.82 1.94
C PHE A 215 13.43 10.72 1.06
N LEU A 216 13.67 9.44 1.37
CA LEU A 216 12.93 8.33 0.77
C LEU A 216 11.63 8.12 1.55
N PHE A 217 10.50 8.44 0.93
CA PHE A 217 9.19 8.14 1.46
C PHE A 217 8.59 6.95 0.70
N PRO A 218 8.63 5.73 1.25
CA PRO A 218 8.01 4.55 0.64
C PRO A 218 6.47 4.57 0.73
N GLY A 219 5.88 5.67 1.19
CA GLY A 219 4.44 5.79 1.37
C GLY A 219 3.76 6.29 0.12
N ASN A 220 2.89 5.47 -0.44
CA ASN A 220 1.60 5.87 -0.99
C ASN A 220 0.75 4.59 -1.24
N LEU A 221 0.51 3.80 -0.18
CA LEU A 221 -0.59 2.84 -0.19
C LEU A 221 -1.89 3.66 -0.10
N GLN A 222 -2.46 3.99 -1.25
CA GLN A 222 -3.68 4.78 -1.32
C GLN A 222 -4.89 3.85 -1.35
N LEU A 223 -5.51 3.66 -0.20
CA LEU A 223 -6.87 3.13 -0.09
C LEU A 223 -7.81 4.30 -0.41
N SER A 224 -8.35 4.34 -1.63
CA SER A 224 -9.34 5.36 -1.98
C SER A 224 -10.65 5.07 -1.24
N ASP A 225 -11.20 6.08 -0.56
CA ASP A 225 -12.56 6.02 -0.04
C ASP A 225 -13.53 5.77 -1.19
N CYS A 226 -14.38 4.74 -1.05
CA CYS A 226 -15.52 4.55 -1.92
C CYS A 226 -16.49 5.70 -1.69
N THR A 227 -16.48 6.72 -2.55
CA THR A 227 -17.62 7.61 -2.69
C THR A 227 -18.82 6.78 -3.15
N THR A 228 -19.87 6.80 -2.33
CA THR A 228 -21.22 6.27 -2.59
C THR A 228 -21.83 6.83 -3.85
#